data_AF-A0A258AAH3-F1
#
_entry.id   AF-A0A258AAH3-F1
#
_cell.length_a   1.000
_cell.length_b   1.000
_cell.length_c   1.000
_cell.angle_alpha   90.00
_cell.angle_beta   90.00
_cell.angle_gamma   90.00
#
_symmetry.space_group_name_H-M   'P 1'
#
loop_
_entity.id
_entity.type
_entity.pdbx_description
1 polymer ?
#
loop_
_entity_poly.entity_id
_entity_poly.type
_entity_poly.pdbx_seq_one_letter_code
_entity_poly.pdbx_strand_id
1 'polypeptide(L)'
;IRRDRPDYLYNQGWGAMNPTAVKEAIKNNFPINKLVGVWWAGGDDDARAGGPEAKGYKSLNLNAAGTNFPVIQDIQKFVVDKGKSLAPKEKVGENLYNRGVYNSMLLVEGIRNAQRITGKKVITGEDMRRGLEALNITEARLKEIGMEGFATPTTISCADHSGHSKAYVAEWDGTKWTKKGDWLEPMKEEVRPLIEAAAKDYTQKAGNWPQRTEPCEKSS
;
A
#
# COMPACT_ATOMS: atom_id res chain seq x y z
N ILE A 1 27.50 -6.83 -2.01
CA ILE A 1 27.10 -7.52 -3.26
C ILE A 1 28.25 -8.30 -3.88
N ARG A 2 29.34 -7.68 -4.37
CA ARG A 2 30.44 -8.43 -5.03
C ARG A 2 31.20 -9.40 -4.13
N ARG A 3 31.49 -8.99 -2.89
CA ARG A 3 32.18 -9.83 -1.90
C ARG A 3 31.33 -11.03 -1.48
N ASP A 4 30.13 -10.74 -0.97
CA ASP A 4 29.26 -11.74 -0.32
C ASP A 4 28.39 -12.53 -1.32
N ARG A 5 28.31 -12.09 -2.57
CA ARG A 5 27.56 -12.72 -3.68
C ARG A 5 26.17 -13.25 -3.27
N PRO A 6 25.30 -12.39 -2.71
CA PRO A 6 23.99 -12.82 -2.24
C PRO A 6 23.12 -13.30 -3.41
N ASP A 7 22.30 -14.32 -3.18
CA ASP A 7 21.33 -14.79 -4.18
C ASP A 7 20.24 -13.76 -4.46
N TYR A 8 19.76 -13.08 -3.43
CA TYR A 8 18.75 -12.02 -3.53
C TYR A 8 19.16 -10.81 -2.69
N LEU A 9 18.67 -9.65 -3.12
CA LEU A 9 18.77 -8.41 -2.35
C LEU A 9 17.36 -7.91 -2.06
N TYR A 10 17.05 -7.76 -0.78
CA TYR A 10 15.84 -7.09 -0.35
C TYR A 10 16.15 -5.64 0.00
N ASN A 11 15.60 -4.71 -0.77
CA ASN A 11 15.78 -3.28 -0.57
C ASN A 11 14.66 -2.71 0.30
N GLN A 12 14.88 -2.68 1.60
CA GLN A 12 14.05 -1.96 2.57
C GLN A 12 14.35 -0.44 2.52
N GLY A 13 14.12 0.17 1.36
CA GLY A 13 14.50 1.57 1.10
C GLY A 13 13.33 2.55 1.12
N TRP A 14 13.67 3.85 1.20
CA TRP A 14 12.71 4.95 1.16
C TRP A 14 13.27 6.19 0.46
N GLY A 15 12.47 6.80 -0.41
CA GLY A 15 12.80 8.06 -1.08
C GLY A 15 14.04 7.95 -1.98
N ALA A 16 14.88 8.99 -1.96
CA ALA A 16 15.97 9.17 -2.93
C ALA A 16 17.05 8.07 -2.92
N MET A 17 17.09 7.20 -1.90
CA MET A 17 18.02 6.06 -1.90
C MET A 17 17.62 4.96 -2.89
N ASN A 18 16.33 4.81 -3.19
CA ASN A 18 15.81 3.74 -4.03
C ASN A 18 16.34 3.77 -5.48
N PRO A 19 16.27 4.90 -6.21
CA PRO A 19 16.84 4.98 -7.55
C PRO A 19 18.35 4.73 -7.55
N THR A 20 19.03 5.14 -6.47
CA THR A 20 20.48 4.90 -6.30
C THR A 20 20.77 3.41 -6.07
N ALA A 21 19.96 2.72 -5.27
CA ALA A 21 20.10 1.28 -5.03
C ALA A 21 19.93 0.47 -6.32
N VAL A 22 18.95 0.82 -7.17
CA VAL A 22 18.74 0.20 -8.49
C VAL A 22 19.95 0.46 -9.40
N LYS A 23 20.37 1.72 -9.53
CA LYS A 23 21.56 2.11 -10.34
C LYS A 23 22.81 1.37 -9.92
N GLU A 24 23.10 1.33 -8.62
CA GLU A 24 24.30 0.69 -8.10
C GLU A 24 24.22 -0.83 -8.22
N ALA A 25 23.06 -1.46 -8.06
CA ALA A 25 22.92 -2.89 -8.35
C ALA A 25 23.30 -3.22 -9.80
N ILE A 26 22.78 -2.44 -10.77
CA ILE A 26 23.09 -2.58 -12.20
C ILE A 26 24.57 -2.35 -12.47
N LYS A 27 25.14 -1.23 -12.00
CA LYS A 27 26.56 -0.89 -12.16
C LYS A 27 27.52 -1.94 -11.57
N ASN A 28 27.05 -2.70 -10.58
CA ASN A 28 27.80 -3.79 -9.96
C ASN A 28 27.50 -5.17 -10.60
N ASN A 29 26.84 -5.20 -11.76
CA ASN A 29 26.43 -6.41 -12.49
C ASN A 29 25.60 -7.37 -11.63
N PHE A 30 24.80 -6.85 -10.70
CA PHE A 30 23.87 -7.67 -9.93
C PHE A 30 22.64 -8.01 -10.80
N PRO A 31 22.16 -9.27 -10.82
CA PRO A 31 20.96 -9.64 -11.57
C PRO A 31 19.75 -8.86 -11.05
N ILE A 32 19.27 -7.88 -11.84
CA ILE A 32 18.25 -6.93 -11.34
C ILE A 32 16.93 -7.60 -10.97
N ASN A 33 16.63 -8.74 -11.60
CA ASN A 33 15.46 -9.57 -11.29
C ASN A 33 15.53 -10.30 -9.94
N LYS A 34 16.65 -10.19 -9.24
CA LYS A 34 16.86 -10.66 -7.87
C LYS A 34 16.98 -9.51 -6.86
N LEU A 35 16.84 -8.26 -7.30
CA LEU A 35 16.65 -7.10 -6.43
C LEU A 35 15.14 -6.92 -6.23
N VAL A 36 14.70 -7.00 -4.97
CA VAL A 36 13.30 -6.90 -4.58
C VAL A 36 13.15 -5.73 -3.61
N GLY A 37 12.50 -4.66 -4.06
CA GLY A 37 12.12 -3.54 -3.21
C GLY A 37 10.97 -3.88 -2.27
N VAL A 38 10.99 -3.27 -1.08
CA VAL A 38 9.75 -3.04 -0.32
C VAL A 38 8.82 -2.14 -1.14
N TRP A 39 7.53 -2.09 -0.82
CA TRP A 39 6.54 -1.28 -1.56
C TRP A 39 6.84 0.23 -1.65
N TRP A 40 7.70 0.76 -0.79
CA TRP A 40 8.21 2.15 -0.90
C TRP A 40 9.39 2.30 -1.86
N ALA A 41 10.02 1.20 -2.25
CA ALA A 41 11.06 1.09 -3.27
C ALA A 41 10.52 0.55 -4.61
N GLY A 42 9.21 0.70 -4.84
CA GLY A 42 8.52 0.32 -6.07
C GLY A 42 8.02 1.52 -6.87
N GLY A 43 8.60 2.71 -6.69
CA GLY A 43 8.24 3.88 -7.50
C GLY A 43 8.72 3.73 -8.94
N ASP A 44 7.98 4.28 -9.90
CA ASP A 44 8.38 4.26 -11.31
C ASP A 44 9.72 5.00 -11.53
N ASP A 45 9.98 6.08 -10.78
CA ASP A 45 11.28 6.78 -10.80
C ASP A 45 12.43 5.95 -10.23
N ASP A 46 12.15 5.04 -9.29
CA ASP A 46 13.15 4.12 -8.73
C ASP A 46 13.64 3.17 -9.83
N ALA A 47 12.71 2.59 -10.58
CA ALA A 47 13.02 1.69 -11.68
C ALA A 47 13.64 2.42 -12.88
N ARG A 48 13.05 3.55 -13.31
CA ARG A 48 13.55 4.36 -14.43
C ARG A 48 14.99 4.81 -14.26
N ALA A 49 15.44 5.00 -13.03
CA ALA A 49 16.82 5.35 -12.73
C ALA A 49 17.83 4.32 -13.26
N GLY A 50 17.46 3.05 -13.37
CA GLY A 50 18.30 2.00 -13.95
C GLY A 50 18.21 1.88 -15.48
N GLY A 51 17.43 2.73 -16.15
CA GLY A 51 17.28 2.70 -17.61
C GLY A 51 16.75 1.35 -18.14
N PRO A 52 17.13 0.95 -19.36
CA PRO A 52 16.72 -0.33 -19.94
C PRO A 52 17.13 -1.56 -19.11
N GLU A 53 18.26 -1.47 -18.39
CA GLU A 53 18.79 -2.54 -17.54
C GLU A 53 17.99 -2.75 -16.26
N ALA A 54 17.05 -1.85 -15.93
CA ALA A 54 16.11 -2.04 -14.82
C ALA A 54 15.00 -3.06 -15.12
N LYS A 55 14.84 -3.50 -16.38
CA LYS A 55 13.83 -4.50 -16.74
C LYS A 55 14.01 -5.77 -15.92
N GLY A 56 12.95 -6.16 -15.23
CA GLY A 56 12.94 -7.28 -14.30
C GLY A 56 13.10 -6.87 -12.83
N TYR A 57 13.40 -5.60 -12.51
CA TYR A 57 13.39 -5.12 -11.12
C TYR A 57 12.04 -5.43 -10.46
N LYS A 58 12.06 -5.92 -9.22
CA LYS A 58 10.86 -6.34 -8.49
C LYS A 58 10.60 -5.44 -7.30
N SER A 59 9.34 -5.31 -6.94
CA SER A 59 8.91 -4.68 -5.69
C SER A 59 7.70 -5.40 -5.13
N LEU A 60 7.57 -5.46 -3.80
CA LEU A 60 6.29 -5.79 -3.18
C LEU A 60 5.29 -4.66 -3.44
N ASN A 61 4.00 -4.99 -3.53
CA ASN A 61 2.96 -3.99 -3.74
C ASN A 61 1.61 -4.39 -3.13
N LEU A 62 0.78 -3.41 -2.79
CA LEU A 62 -0.55 -3.60 -2.16
C LEU A 62 -1.69 -3.13 -3.07
N ASN A 63 -1.38 -2.26 -4.03
CA ASN A 63 -2.30 -1.75 -5.04
C ASN A 63 -1.72 -2.03 -6.42
N ALA A 64 -2.57 -2.08 -7.43
CA ALA A 64 -2.16 -2.16 -8.82
C ALA A 64 -1.63 -0.82 -9.34
N ALA A 65 -0.72 -0.89 -10.31
CA ALA A 65 -0.27 0.24 -11.10
C ALA A 65 -1.03 0.32 -12.43
N GLY A 66 -0.96 1.46 -13.10
CA GLY A 66 -1.58 1.74 -14.39
C GLY A 66 -2.89 2.52 -14.30
N THR A 67 -3.38 2.90 -15.49
CA THR A 67 -4.54 3.79 -15.68
C THR A 67 -5.81 3.05 -16.12
N ASN A 68 -5.77 1.72 -16.19
CA ASN A 68 -6.84 0.91 -16.77
C ASN A 68 -8.00 0.63 -15.81
N PHE A 69 -7.99 1.26 -14.63
CA PHE A 69 -9.03 1.11 -13.61
C PHE A 69 -10.05 2.24 -13.72
N PRO A 70 -11.37 1.96 -13.66
CA PRO A 70 -12.40 3.00 -13.76
C PRO A 70 -12.18 4.16 -12.78
N VAL A 71 -11.75 3.89 -11.54
CA VAL A 71 -11.44 4.96 -10.57
C VAL A 71 -10.33 5.91 -11.05
N ILE A 72 -9.29 5.38 -11.71
CA ILE A 72 -8.17 6.19 -12.21
C ILE A 72 -8.61 6.99 -13.44
N GLN A 73 -9.44 6.39 -14.30
CA GLN A 73 -10.05 7.07 -15.44
C GLN A 73 -10.97 8.21 -15.00
N ASP A 74 -11.76 8.01 -13.95
CA ASP A 74 -12.61 9.04 -13.36
C ASP A 74 -11.78 10.18 -12.76
N ILE A 75 -10.71 9.87 -12.04
CA ILE A 75 -9.78 10.89 -11.54
C ILE A 75 -9.20 11.68 -12.71
N GLN A 76 -8.80 11.02 -13.79
CA GLN A 76 -8.26 11.68 -14.97
C GLN A 76 -9.31 12.63 -15.59
N LYS A 77 -10.53 12.14 -15.83
CA LYS A 77 -11.63 12.89 -16.43
C LYS A 77 -12.13 14.06 -15.58
N PHE A 78 -12.34 13.83 -14.28
CA PHE A 78 -13.03 14.77 -13.41
C PHE A 78 -12.10 15.71 -12.64
N VAL A 79 -10.83 15.35 -12.48
CA VAL A 79 -9.83 16.13 -11.73
C VAL A 79 -8.71 16.62 -12.64
N VAL A 80 -8.01 15.70 -13.30
CA VAL A 80 -6.78 16.03 -14.05
C VAL A 80 -7.11 16.86 -15.30
N ASP A 81 -8.02 16.38 -16.15
CA ASP A 81 -8.40 17.06 -17.40
C ASP A 81 -9.15 18.37 -17.14
N LYS A 82 -9.68 18.57 -15.92
CA LYS A 82 -10.28 19.84 -15.49
C LYS A 82 -9.26 20.81 -14.88
N GLY A 83 -7.96 20.50 -14.91
CA GLY A 83 -6.90 21.35 -14.35
C GLY A 83 -6.92 21.44 -12.82
N LYS A 84 -7.53 20.48 -12.13
CA LYS A 84 -7.66 20.45 -10.66
C LYS A 84 -6.64 19.55 -9.97
N SER A 85 -5.76 18.92 -10.75
CA SER A 85 -4.69 18.07 -10.22
C SER A 85 -3.45 18.91 -9.91
N LEU A 86 -2.85 18.70 -8.73
CA LEU A 86 -1.51 19.19 -8.41
C LEU A 86 -0.41 18.24 -8.91
N ALA A 87 -0.75 16.99 -9.18
CA ALA A 87 0.17 16.01 -9.73
C ALA A 87 0.27 16.19 -11.26
N PRO A 88 1.48 16.04 -11.85
CA PRO A 88 1.64 16.03 -13.30
C PRO A 88 0.80 14.93 -13.96
N LYS A 89 0.26 15.20 -15.15
CA LYS A 89 -0.68 14.29 -15.85
C LYS A 89 -0.03 12.95 -16.16
N GLU A 90 1.25 12.94 -16.49
CA GLU A 90 2.07 11.77 -16.78
C GLU A 90 2.32 10.87 -15.56
N LYS A 91 2.14 11.40 -14.34
CA LYS A 91 2.28 10.63 -13.09
C LYS A 91 1.01 9.85 -12.73
N VAL A 92 -0.12 10.12 -13.38
CA VAL A 92 -1.39 9.44 -13.13
C VAL A 92 -1.25 7.97 -13.53
N GLY A 93 -1.55 7.06 -12.60
CA GLY A 93 -1.38 5.62 -12.81
C GLY A 93 0.00 5.09 -12.41
N GLU A 94 0.99 5.95 -12.13
CA GLU A 94 2.24 5.48 -11.54
C GLU A 94 1.98 4.84 -10.18
N ASN A 95 2.86 3.94 -9.77
CA ASN A 95 2.61 3.08 -8.64
C ASN A 95 2.36 3.87 -7.34
N LEU A 96 3.17 4.90 -7.08
CA LEU A 96 3.01 5.75 -5.89
C LEU A 96 1.79 6.69 -6.00
N TYR A 97 1.39 7.09 -7.21
CA TYR A 97 0.14 7.82 -7.40
C TYR A 97 -1.06 6.94 -7.01
N ASN A 98 -1.09 5.71 -7.55
CA ASN A 98 -2.13 4.74 -7.25
C ASN A 98 -2.13 4.31 -5.77
N ARG A 99 -0.97 4.29 -5.11
CA ARG A 99 -0.87 4.11 -3.66
C ARG A 99 -1.60 5.22 -2.89
N GLY A 100 -1.47 6.47 -3.35
CA GLY A 100 -2.21 7.60 -2.82
C GLY A 100 -3.73 7.41 -2.98
N VAL A 101 -4.17 7.01 -4.18
CA VAL A 101 -5.59 6.69 -4.45
C VAL A 101 -6.11 5.57 -3.56
N TYR A 102 -5.33 4.49 -3.38
CA TYR A 102 -5.66 3.40 -2.46
C TYR A 102 -5.84 3.90 -1.03
N ASN A 103 -4.90 4.70 -0.52
CA ASN A 103 -4.98 5.27 0.82
C ASN A 103 -6.21 6.20 0.98
N SER A 104 -6.50 7.04 -0.03
CA SER A 104 -7.69 7.88 -0.03
C SER A 104 -8.98 7.07 -0.01
N MET A 105 -9.05 5.93 -0.70
CA MET A 105 -10.21 5.05 -0.65
C MET A 105 -10.44 4.48 0.75
N LEU A 106 -9.39 3.99 1.44
CA LEU A 106 -9.53 3.49 2.81
C LEU A 106 -10.10 4.55 3.75
N LEU A 107 -9.65 5.80 3.62
CA LEU A 107 -10.17 6.92 4.41
C LEU A 107 -11.63 7.23 4.05
N VAL A 108 -11.98 7.29 2.77
CA VAL A 108 -13.36 7.59 2.33
C VAL A 108 -14.33 6.48 2.75
N GLU A 109 -13.96 5.21 2.64
CA GLU A 109 -14.77 4.09 3.11
C GLU A 109 -14.90 4.11 4.65
N GLY A 110 -13.83 4.46 5.38
CA GLY A 110 -13.88 4.69 6.83
C GLY A 110 -14.85 5.80 7.23
N ILE A 111 -14.82 6.94 6.52
CA ILE A 111 -15.76 8.06 6.72
C ILE A 111 -17.19 7.61 6.41
N ARG A 112 -17.42 6.93 5.29
CA ARG A 112 -18.75 6.42 4.92
C ARG A 112 -19.30 5.50 6.00
N ASN A 113 -18.46 4.60 6.51
CA ASN A 113 -18.87 3.67 7.55
C ASN A 113 -19.18 4.40 8.87
N ALA A 114 -18.36 5.38 9.26
CA ALA A 114 -18.61 6.25 10.41
C ALA A 114 -19.94 7.00 10.29
N GLN A 115 -20.23 7.59 9.12
CA GLN A 115 -21.50 8.27 8.86
C GLN A 115 -22.69 7.30 8.97
N ARG A 116 -22.55 6.07 8.47
CA ARG A 116 -23.58 5.02 8.59
C ARG A 116 -23.82 4.60 10.04
N ILE A 117 -22.75 4.36 10.81
CA ILE A 117 -22.82 3.93 12.22
C ILE A 117 -23.45 5.01 13.10
N THR A 118 -23.13 6.28 12.83
CA THR A 118 -23.48 7.38 13.73
C THR A 118 -24.68 8.19 13.27
N GLY A 119 -25.08 8.07 12.00
CA GLY A 119 -26.09 8.91 11.36
C GLY A 119 -25.66 10.37 11.13
N LYS A 120 -24.42 10.73 11.51
CA LYS A 120 -23.91 12.10 11.38
C LYS A 120 -23.43 12.36 9.95
N LYS A 121 -23.67 13.57 9.44
CA LYS A 121 -23.10 14.03 8.17
C LYS A 121 -21.63 14.45 8.31
N VAL A 122 -21.33 15.21 9.36
CA VAL A 122 -19.97 15.65 9.70
C VAL A 122 -19.51 14.79 10.88
N ILE A 123 -18.45 14.01 10.65
CA ILE A 123 -17.93 13.07 11.65
C ILE A 123 -16.85 13.73 12.51
N THR A 124 -16.69 13.27 13.74
CA THR A 124 -15.54 13.58 14.61
C THR A 124 -14.41 12.56 14.41
N GLY A 125 -13.27 12.78 15.08
CA GLY A 125 -12.20 11.77 15.14
C GLY A 125 -12.63 10.47 15.82
N GLU A 126 -13.49 10.55 16.83
CA GLU A 126 -14.07 9.38 17.49
C GLU A 126 -14.94 8.58 16.53
N ASP A 127 -15.82 9.27 15.79
CA ASP A 127 -16.67 8.64 14.77
C ASP A 127 -15.80 7.97 13.68
N MET A 128 -14.70 8.63 13.25
CA MET A 128 -13.77 8.06 12.27
C MET A 128 -13.10 6.77 12.77
N ARG A 129 -12.66 6.74 14.04
CA ARG A 129 -12.14 5.50 14.65
C ARG A 129 -13.18 4.39 14.57
N ARG A 130 -14.44 4.68 14.92
CA ARG A 130 -15.54 3.69 14.85
C ARG A 130 -15.74 3.17 13.43
N GLY A 131 -15.69 4.06 12.43
CA GLY A 131 -15.80 3.70 11.01
C GLY A 131 -14.65 2.80 10.53
N LEU A 132 -13.42 3.08 10.94
CA LEU A 132 -12.24 2.28 10.60
C LEU A 132 -12.23 0.93 11.31
N GLU A 133 -12.55 0.88 12.61
CA GLU A 133 -12.58 -0.36 13.40
C GLU A 133 -13.72 -1.32 13.02
N ALA A 134 -14.63 -0.91 12.15
CA ALA A 134 -15.66 -1.75 11.56
C ALA A 134 -15.55 -1.81 10.03
N LEU A 135 -14.42 -1.40 9.46
CA LEU A 135 -14.24 -1.31 8.01
C LEU A 135 -14.23 -2.71 7.39
N ASN A 136 -15.07 -2.90 6.37
CA ASN A 136 -15.19 -4.15 5.64
C ASN A 136 -15.37 -3.85 4.14
N ILE A 137 -14.25 -3.84 3.40
CA ILE A 137 -14.24 -3.58 1.96
C ILE A 137 -14.21 -4.92 1.25
N THR A 138 -15.34 -5.30 0.66
CA THR A 138 -15.52 -6.56 -0.08
C THR A 138 -15.11 -6.42 -1.55
N GLU A 139 -14.96 -7.54 -2.27
CA GLU A 139 -14.74 -7.53 -3.73
C GLU A 139 -15.87 -6.81 -4.46
N ALA A 140 -17.13 -7.03 -4.04
CA ALA A 140 -18.28 -6.35 -4.59
C ALA A 140 -18.20 -4.84 -4.39
N ARG A 141 -17.75 -4.39 -3.20
CA ARG A 141 -17.56 -2.98 -2.92
C ARG A 141 -16.44 -2.37 -3.77
N LEU A 142 -15.31 -3.06 -3.91
CA LEU A 142 -14.22 -2.63 -4.80
C LEU A 142 -14.70 -2.49 -6.24
N LYS A 143 -15.50 -3.44 -6.72
CA LYS A 143 -16.09 -3.35 -8.06
C LYS A 143 -17.03 -2.16 -8.21
N GLU A 144 -17.92 -1.94 -7.24
CA GLU A 144 -18.86 -0.82 -7.23
C GLU A 144 -18.16 0.54 -7.34
N ILE A 145 -17.02 0.71 -6.66
CA ILE A 145 -16.23 1.95 -6.68
C ILE A 145 -15.16 2.00 -7.79
N GLY A 146 -15.22 1.09 -8.76
CA GLY A 146 -14.32 1.11 -9.91
C GLY A 146 -12.88 0.66 -9.62
N MET A 147 -12.70 -0.16 -8.59
CA MET A 147 -11.43 -0.69 -8.08
C MET A 147 -11.31 -2.21 -8.20
N GLU A 148 -12.10 -2.86 -9.06
CA GLU A 148 -11.96 -4.30 -9.33
C GLU A 148 -10.53 -4.62 -9.80
N GLY A 149 -9.86 -5.55 -9.10
CA GLY A 149 -8.46 -5.92 -9.37
C GLY A 149 -7.41 -4.87 -8.99
N PHE A 150 -7.82 -3.70 -8.48
CA PHE A 150 -6.90 -2.63 -8.07
C PHE A 150 -6.26 -2.88 -6.71
N ALA A 151 -7.00 -3.47 -5.77
CA ALA A 151 -6.55 -3.86 -4.45
C ALA A 151 -7.26 -5.13 -4.01
N THR A 152 -6.82 -5.76 -2.92
CA THR A 152 -7.55 -6.88 -2.32
C THR A 152 -8.64 -6.39 -1.38
N PRO A 153 -9.66 -7.21 -1.10
CA PRO A 153 -10.55 -7.00 0.03
C PRO A 153 -9.77 -6.76 1.33
N THR A 154 -10.29 -5.88 2.17
CA THR A 154 -9.64 -5.48 3.42
C THR A 154 -10.70 -5.34 4.51
N THR A 155 -10.42 -5.97 5.66
CA THR A 155 -11.20 -5.80 6.88
C THR A 155 -10.30 -5.24 7.95
N ILE A 156 -10.75 -4.20 8.65
CA ILE A 156 -10.05 -3.63 9.80
C ILE A 156 -10.96 -3.81 11.01
N SER A 157 -10.36 -4.14 12.15
CA SER A 157 -11.08 -4.34 13.41
C SER A 157 -10.35 -3.65 14.56
N CYS A 158 -11.03 -3.46 15.69
CA CYS A 158 -10.42 -2.99 16.93
C CYS A 158 -9.17 -3.81 17.36
N ALA A 159 -9.13 -5.11 17.06
CA ALA A 159 -8.01 -6.00 17.40
C ALA A 159 -6.96 -6.11 16.27
N ASP A 160 -7.19 -5.44 15.15
CA ASP A 160 -6.35 -5.45 13.97
C ASP A 160 -6.52 -4.16 13.15
N HIS A 161 -5.65 -3.18 13.42
CA HIS A 161 -5.62 -1.89 12.71
C HIS A 161 -4.85 -1.94 11.37
N SER A 162 -4.32 -3.11 10.99
CA SER A 162 -3.60 -3.31 9.73
C SER A 162 -4.52 -3.90 8.66
N GLY A 163 -5.43 -4.77 9.08
CA GLY A 163 -6.24 -5.64 8.22
C GLY A 163 -5.43 -6.76 7.55
N HIS A 164 -4.12 -6.80 7.79
CA HIS A 164 -3.17 -7.77 7.25
C HIS A 164 -3.38 -8.05 5.76
N SER A 165 -3.51 -6.97 4.98
CA SER A 165 -3.80 -7.05 3.55
C SER A 165 -2.70 -7.83 2.82
N LYS A 166 -3.12 -8.56 1.79
CA LYS A 166 -2.20 -9.30 0.92
C LYS A 166 -1.27 -8.32 0.19
N ALA A 167 -0.07 -8.79 -0.13
CA ALA A 167 0.84 -8.11 -1.04
C ALA A 167 1.01 -8.93 -2.32
N TYR A 168 1.58 -8.38 -3.38
CA TYR A 168 2.01 -9.16 -4.54
C TYR A 168 3.39 -8.67 -5.01
N VAL A 169 4.07 -9.47 -5.83
CA VAL A 169 5.33 -9.04 -6.47
C VAL A 169 5.00 -8.32 -7.77
N ALA A 170 5.29 -7.03 -7.83
CA ALA A 170 5.33 -6.28 -9.07
C ALA A 170 6.70 -6.46 -9.75
N GLU A 171 6.70 -6.52 -11.09
CA GLU A 171 7.91 -6.55 -11.90
C GLU A 171 7.88 -5.41 -12.93
N TRP A 172 8.99 -4.69 -13.03
CA TRP A 172 9.19 -3.62 -14.01
C TRP A 172 9.46 -4.21 -15.39
N ASP A 173 8.61 -3.94 -16.38
CA ASP A 173 8.76 -4.48 -17.73
C ASP A 173 9.77 -3.69 -18.61
N GLY A 174 10.33 -2.62 -18.05
CA GLY A 174 11.16 -1.62 -18.75
C GLY A 174 10.46 -0.27 -18.88
N THR A 175 9.13 -0.25 -18.76
CA THR A 175 8.29 0.95 -18.96
C THR A 175 7.24 1.15 -17.88
N LYS A 176 6.71 0.07 -17.29
CA LYS A 176 5.67 0.08 -16.26
C LYS A 176 5.77 -1.13 -15.34
N TRP A 177 5.10 -1.03 -14.20
CA TRP A 177 4.93 -2.14 -13.27
C TRP A 177 3.82 -3.08 -13.71
N THR A 178 4.10 -4.37 -13.67
CA THR A 178 3.13 -5.45 -13.94
C THR A 178 3.03 -6.38 -12.74
N LYS A 179 1.84 -6.92 -12.48
CA LYS A 179 1.67 -7.93 -11.42
C LYS A 179 2.27 -9.26 -11.87
N LYS A 180 3.19 -9.78 -11.06
CA LYS A 180 3.85 -11.07 -11.28
C LYS A 180 3.52 -12.03 -10.15
N GLY A 181 2.75 -13.06 -10.46
CA GLY A 181 2.34 -14.09 -9.51
C GLY A 181 1.10 -13.71 -8.70
N ASP A 182 0.80 -14.54 -7.71
CA ASP A 182 -0.39 -14.40 -6.88
C ASP A 182 -0.20 -13.42 -5.73
N TRP A 183 -1.32 -13.10 -5.10
CA TRP A 183 -1.30 -12.35 -3.85
C TRP A 183 -0.76 -13.24 -2.73
N LEU A 184 0.20 -12.72 -1.99
CA LEU A 184 0.91 -13.31 -0.87
C LEU A 184 0.20 -12.90 0.43
N GLU A 185 -0.12 -13.89 1.25
CA GLU A 185 -0.62 -13.69 2.60
C GLU A 185 0.54 -13.42 3.58
N PRO A 186 0.37 -12.52 4.56
CA PRO A 186 1.33 -12.37 5.65
C PRO A 186 1.44 -13.66 6.48
N MET A 187 2.64 -13.97 6.99
CA MET A 187 2.88 -15.08 7.92
C MET A 187 2.32 -14.76 9.32
N LYS A 188 0.99 -14.73 9.46
CA LYS A 188 0.30 -14.27 10.66
C LYS A 188 0.69 -15.08 11.91
N GLU A 189 0.81 -16.39 11.78
CA GLU A 189 1.15 -17.29 12.89
C GLU A 189 2.52 -16.95 13.52
N GLU A 190 3.47 -16.50 12.70
CA GLU A 190 4.82 -16.13 13.14
C GLU A 190 4.90 -14.67 13.60
N VAL A 191 4.25 -13.75 12.88
CA VAL A 191 4.41 -12.31 13.12
C VAL A 191 3.47 -11.78 14.20
N ARG A 192 2.27 -12.35 14.35
CA ARG A 192 1.28 -11.88 15.34
C ARG A 192 1.80 -11.96 16.78
N PRO A 193 2.45 -13.06 17.24
CA PRO A 193 3.03 -13.10 18.57
C PRO A 193 4.08 -12.00 18.81
N LEU A 194 4.87 -11.66 17.79
CA LEU A 194 5.87 -10.60 17.87
C LEU A 194 5.23 -9.21 18.01
N ILE A 195 4.15 -8.95 17.27
CA ILE A 195 3.37 -7.70 17.38
C ILE A 195 2.78 -7.57 18.78
N GLU A 196 2.17 -8.63 19.31
CA GLU A 196 1.55 -8.62 20.63
C GLU A 196 2.59 -8.43 21.75
N ALA A 197 3.73 -9.11 21.64
CA ALA A 197 4.85 -8.92 22.57
C ALA A 197 5.37 -7.47 22.54
N ALA A 198 5.56 -6.89 21.35
CA ALA A 198 6.02 -5.51 21.21
C ALA A 198 5.00 -4.49 21.75
N ALA A 199 3.70 -4.68 21.47
CA ALA A 199 2.64 -3.83 21.99
C ALA A 199 2.56 -3.89 23.53
N LYS A 200 2.71 -5.10 24.10
CA LYS A 200 2.75 -5.29 25.56
C LYS A 200 3.99 -4.61 26.18
N ASP A 201 5.17 -4.84 25.63
CA ASP A 201 6.41 -4.20 26.09
C ASP A 201 6.31 -2.67 26.05
N TYR A 202 5.76 -2.12 24.97
CA TYR A 202 5.55 -0.68 24.83
C TYR A 202 4.62 -0.11 25.91
N THR A 203 3.45 -0.73 26.15
CA THR A 203 2.50 -0.25 27.15
C THR A 203 3.04 -0.35 28.58
N GLN A 204 3.82 -1.40 28.88
CA GLN A 204 4.49 -1.57 30.17
C GLN A 204 5.56 -0.50 30.40
N LYS A 205 6.39 -0.20 29.38
CA LYS A 205 7.45 0.83 29.47
C LYS A 205 6.90 2.25 29.58
N ALA A 206 5.80 2.54 28.89
CA ALA A 206 5.14 3.84 29.01
C ALA A 206 4.65 4.08 30.45
N GLY A 207 4.18 3.04 31.15
CA GLY A 207 3.73 3.10 32.55
C GLY A 207 2.43 3.88 32.79
N ASN A 208 2.09 4.80 31.89
CA ASN A 208 0.88 5.63 31.91
C ASN A 208 0.07 5.50 30.61
N TRP A 209 0.28 4.43 29.83
CA TRP A 209 -0.45 4.26 28.57
C TRP A 209 -1.95 4.16 28.87
N PRO A 210 -2.79 5.03 28.26
CA PRO A 210 -4.21 5.07 28.57
C PRO A 210 -4.85 3.73 28.21
N GLN A 211 -5.60 3.17 29.16
CA GLN A 211 -6.48 2.06 28.86
C GLN A 211 -7.59 2.55 27.95
N ARG A 212 -7.91 1.75 26.94
CA ARG A 212 -9.06 2.03 26.08
C ARG A 212 -10.32 2.07 26.94
N THR A 213 -11.10 3.15 26.83
CA THR A 213 -12.35 3.31 27.60
C THR A 213 -13.60 2.98 26.80
N GLU A 214 -13.48 2.98 25.48
CA GLU A 214 -14.62 2.76 24.59
C GLU A 214 -14.67 1.31 24.12
N PRO A 215 -15.87 0.75 23.89
CA PRO A 215 -16.00 -0.60 23.34
C PRO A 215 -15.38 -0.68 21.94
N CYS A 216 -14.98 -1.88 21.54
CA CYS A 216 -14.67 -2.18 20.15
C CYS A 216 -15.96 -2.12 19.32
N GLU A 217 -15.90 -1.50 18.15
CA GLU A 217 -17.01 -1.61 17.21
C GLU A 217 -17.15 -3.04 16.68
N LYS A 218 -18.38 -3.45 16.41
CA LYS A 218 -18.65 -4.71 15.71
C LYS A 218 -18.45 -4.47 14.22
N SER A 219 -17.76 -5.38 13.55
CA SER A 219 -17.66 -5.38 12.09
C SER A 219 -19.05 -5.33 11.46
N SER A 220 -19.22 -4.46 10.46
CA SER A 220 -20.47 -4.33 9.70
C SER A 220 -20.58 -5.29 8.54
#